data_AF-A0A2K8NRJ6-F1
#
_entry.id   AF-A0A2K8NRJ6-F1
#
_cell.length_a   1.000
_cell.length_b   1.000
_cell.length_c   1.000
_cell.angle_alpha   90.00
_cell.angle_beta   90.00
_cell.angle_gamma   90.00
#
_symmetry.space_group_name_H-M   'P 1'
#
loop_
_entity.id
_entity.type
_entity.pdbx_description
1 polymer ?
#
loop_
_entity_poly.entity_id
_entity_poly.type
_entity_poly.pdbx_seq_one_letter_code
_entity_poly.pdbx_strand_id
1 'polypeptide(L)'
;MTKLLLLLTASLGPAQIVPLLVTNNQHQNQIADDTPFQDSQLNVYTTKMESGIVNSIAASLNNLFRHKNSFSNSQMEIQQKLQEITGNSKEINLSGYEKQVEEWINDLGDYTRYFTFGVEKVSVDLLTDENLAKTLLYSIGWKRQPIILQSKSTSFLVMGYMHNTLFVTNHDNYDRVYLDSDQVIKELLSDEGNEIFIIADKNALRTLKGQPRVADEIALIKQETSYYHFTAALLSLLKGYHKTGNQTEVYKWLRQITNTPDDVEGIVIRDQEISDIINSQTSANFGTFNLGEGFGIMRDEIVAFNKSIEESLNKGNPLILTNQAHSFVISEITINQEDPWKTMITGMNPEKGEMVTVSCQRLTWFNRENSYLIGEKEAISQNINIKNTEVAIEQKVVEMSNLEGGLDTIAFESQINLTTLTSIPDVPKIKQKIVSFELPDFSAQIFKINGSTEEKRGLTIETTNFPDADVEHWKSETKQVFDFEDRTSKEKIRTWVKYRVIINQDWLGDLTLTIQVLVGAEVTINGVHHDNEQRLLGKVTLDSGKIVKLNRQ
;
A
#
# COMPACT_ATOMS: atom_id res chain seq x y z
N MET A 1 -16.84 59.62 -49.45
CA MET A 1 -17.73 60.03 -48.35
C MET A 1 -17.23 59.34 -47.09
N THR A 2 -16.34 60.02 -46.34
CA THR A 2 -16.62 60.73 -45.06
C THR A 2 -16.58 59.73 -43.89
N LYS A 3 -15.68 59.73 -42.90
CA LYS A 3 -14.57 60.57 -42.40
C LYS A 3 -13.77 59.66 -41.43
N LEU A 4 -12.43 59.62 -41.47
CA LEU A 4 -11.48 60.29 -40.53
C LEU A 4 -11.65 59.84 -39.05
N LEU A 5 -10.61 59.51 -38.26
CA LEU A 5 -9.36 60.26 -38.08
C LEU A 5 -8.31 59.48 -37.23
N LEU A 6 -7.05 59.62 -37.65
CA LEU A 6 -5.73 59.70 -36.96
C LEU A 6 -5.48 59.08 -35.56
N LEU A 7 -4.39 58.35 -35.28
CA LEU A 7 -2.93 58.62 -35.39
C LEU A 7 -2.41 59.76 -34.47
N LEU A 8 -1.74 59.38 -33.38
CA LEU A 8 -0.69 60.17 -32.73
C LEU A 8 0.36 59.21 -32.17
N THR A 9 1.45 59.07 -32.91
CA THR A 9 2.78 58.69 -32.43
C THR A 9 3.66 59.95 -32.37
N ALA A 10 4.84 59.80 -31.74
CA ALA A 10 5.97 60.72 -31.64
C ALA A 10 5.97 61.62 -30.37
N SER A 11 7.04 61.71 -29.58
CA SER A 11 8.42 61.28 -29.81
C SER A 11 9.36 61.65 -28.65
N LEU A 12 10.37 60.78 -28.45
CA LEU A 12 11.81 61.09 -28.18
C LEU A 12 12.17 61.70 -26.80
N GLY A 13 13.17 61.21 -26.07
CA GLY A 13 14.22 60.24 -26.40
C GLY A 13 15.11 59.89 -25.16
N PRO A 14 16.43 59.72 -25.31
CA PRO A 14 17.09 58.40 -25.25
C PRO A 14 18.26 58.29 -24.26
N ALA A 15 18.58 57.05 -23.84
CA ALA A 15 19.94 56.52 -23.57
C ALA A 15 19.79 55.04 -23.09
N GLN A 16 20.15 54.03 -23.89
CA GLN A 16 21.42 53.27 -23.81
C GLN A 16 21.84 52.99 -22.36
N ILE A 17 21.85 51.74 -21.87
CA ILE A 17 22.89 50.73 -22.12
C ILE A 17 22.33 49.30 -21.87
N VAL A 18 22.67 48.35 -22.74
CA VAL A 18 22.66 46.88 -22.53
C VAL A 18 24.01 46.42 -23.14
N PRO A 19 24.84 45.55 -22.50
CA PRO A 19 24.57 44.11 -22.52
C PRO A 19 25.04 43.22 -21.34
N LEU A 20 24.22 42.18 -21.12
CA LEU A 20 24.53 40.75 -20.85
C LEU A 20 25.26 40.27 -19.57
N LEU A 21 24.61 39.24 -18.99
CA LEU A 21 25.11 37.98 -18.40
C LEU A 21 24.97 37.75 -16.87
N VAL A 22 23.89 37.04 -16.52
CA VAL A 22 23.85 35.70 -15.87
C VAL A 22 24.57 35.50 -14.52
N THR A 23 23.81 35.32 -13.42
CA THR A 23 23.62 34.04 -12.69
C THR A 23 22.91 34.22 -11.33
N ASN A 24 22.15 33.18 -10.95
CA ASN A 24 21.78 32.76 -9.59
C ASN A 24 20.73 33.55 -8.80
N ASN A 25 19.46 33.27 -9.12
CA ASN A 25 18.44 33.15 -8.08
C ASN A 25 18.73 31.87 -7.27
N GLN A 26 19.35 32.03 -6.10
CA GLN A 26 19.15 31.07 -5.02
C GLN A 26 17.76 31.33 -4.42
N HIS A 27 16.76 30.64 -4.93
CA HIS A 27 15.58 30.34 -4.12
C HIS A 27 16.02 29.35 -3.04
N GLN A 28 16.30 29.88 -1.85
CA GLN A 28 16.33 29.05 -0.65
C GLN A 28 14.92 28.56 -0.37
N ASN A 29 14.82 27.24 -0.22
CA ASN A 29 13.71 26.47 0.31
C ASN A 29 12.91 27.23 1.37
N GLN A 30 11.69 27.65 1.04
CA GLN A 30 10.65 27.84 2.05
C GLN A 30 9.96 26.49 2.26
N ILE A 31 10.43 25.81 3.30
CA ILE A 31 9.68 24.79 4.03
C ILE A 31 8.35 25.41 4.46
N ALA A 32 7.29 24.61 4.43
CA ALA A 32 5.93 24.96 4.83
C ALA A 32 5.87 25.93 6.02
N ASP A 33 5.13 27.03 5.84
CA ASP A 33 4.82 27.98 6.91
C ASP A 33 3.95 27.29 7.98
N ASP A 34 4.56 26.98 9.13
CA ASP A 34 3.97 26.51 10.39
C ASP A 34 3.26 27.65 11.15
N THR A 35 2.43 28.44 10.48
CA THR A 35 1.61 29.47 11.16
C THR A 35 0.26 28.92 11.60
N PRO A 36 -0.04 28.83 12.92
CA PRO A 36 -1.40 28.56 13.39
C PRO A 36 -2.34 29.70 12.98
N PHE A 37 -3.60 29.34 12.69
CA PHE A 37 -4.71 30.21 12.24
C PHE A 37 -4.57 31.68 12.69
N GLN A 38 -4.31 32.58 11.74
CA GLN A 38 -4.32 34.02 12.01
C GLN A 38 -5.75 34.56 12.15
N ASP A 39 -5.88 35.45 13.13
CA ASP A 39 -7.10 36.12 13.57
C ASP A 39 -7.88 36.78 12.41
N SER A 40 -9.10 36.29 12.17
CA SER A 40 -10.16 37.14 11.64
C SER A 40 -11.27 37.24 12.68
N GLN A 41 -11.68 38.49 12.94
CA GLN A 41 -12.45 38.95 14.10
C GLN A 41 -13.75 38.16 14.32
N LEU A 42 -13.78 37.31 15.35
CA LEU A 42 -15.01 36.83 15.95
C LEU A 42 -15.54 37.90 16.92
N ASN A 43 -16.57 38.64 16.52
CA ASN A 43 -17.31 39.49 17.46
C ASN A 43 -18.13 38.60 18.40
N VAL A 44 -17.70 38.52 19.66
CA VAL A 44 -18.32 37.73 20.72
C VAL A 44 -19.48 38.51 21.34
N TYR A 45 -20.72 38.07 21.12
CA TYR A 45 -21.85 38.39 21.99
C TYR A 45 -21.95 37.32 23.08
N THR A 46 -21.61 37.68 24.32
CA THR A 46 -21.67 36.81 25.50
C THR A 46 -23.04 36.90 26.16
N THR A 47 -23.80 35.81 26.14
CA THR A 47 -24.87 35.56 27.12
C THR A 47 -24.38 34.44 28.03
N LYS A 48 -24.01 34.80 29.27
CA LYS A 48 -23.62 33.85 30.32
C LYS A 48 -24.85 33.00 30.67
N MET A 49 -24.87 31.73 30.27
CA MET A 49 -25.82 30.73 30.79
C MET A 49 -25.10 29.87 31.83
N GLU A 50 -25.80 29.57 32.92
CA GLU A 50 -25.28 28.79 34.06
C GLU A 50 -24.77 27.41 33.62
N SER A 51 -23.61 27.06 34.17
CA SER A 51 -22.79 25.91 33.83
C SER A 51 -23.43 24.59 34.25
N GLY A 52 -23.95 23.85 33.28
CA GLY A 52 -24.14 22.41 33.34
C GLY A 52 -23.50 21.76 32.12
N ILE A 53 -22.99 20.55 32.28
CA ILE A 53 -22.35 19.67 31.27
C ILE A 53 -23.14 19.63 29.94
N VAL A 54 -24.46 19.85 30.00
CA VAL A 54 -25.44 19.98 28.91
C VAL A 54 -25.04 21.00 27.83
N ASN A 55 -24.15 21.94 28.14
CA ASN A 55 -23.75 23.00 27.21
C ASN A 55 -22.50 22.68 26.38
N SER A 56 -21.67 21.71 26.77
CA SER A 56 -20.31 21.56 26.23
C SER A 56 -20.28 21.09 24.77
N ILE A 57 -21.00 20.01 24.44
CA ILE A 57 -21.04 19.50 23.06
C ILE A 57 -21.79 20.45 22.12
N ALA A 58 -22.87 21.09 22.60
CA ALA A 58 -23.60 22.09 21.83
C ALA A 58 -22.73 23.33 21.57
N ALA A 59 -21.88 23.73 22.52
CA ALA A 59 -20.89 24.79 22.34
C ALA A 59 -19.79 24.38 21.34
N SER A 60 -19.23 23.17 21.46
CA SER A 60 -18.28 22.60 20.49
C SER A 60 -18.84 22.62 19.07
N LEU A 61 -20.07 22.15 18.87
CA LEU A 61 -20.73 22.12 17.57
C LEU A 61 -21.05 23.53 17.05
N ASN A 62 -21.56 24.42 17.92
CA ASN A 62 -21.80 25.82 17.56
C ASN A 62 -20.50 26.52 17.08
N ASN A 63 -19.39 26.31 17.79
CA ASN A 63 -18.08 26.84 17.41
C ASN A 63 -17.59 26.21 16.10
N LEU A 64 -17.72 24.89 15.93
CA LEU A 64 -17.40 24.19 14.68
C LEU A 64 -18.16 24.78 13.48
N PHE A 65 -19.46 25.03 13.64
CA PHE A 65 -20.31 25.61 12.59
C PHE A 65 -20.01 27.09 12.31
N ARG A 66 -19.77 27.90 13.35
CA ARG A 66 -19.36 29.31 13.20
C ARG A 66 -18.05 29.45 12.46
N HIS A 67 -17.07 28.58 12.74
CA HIS A 67 -15.79 28.58 12.03
C HIS A 67 -15.93 28.28 10.53
N LYS A 68 -17.00 27.63 10.10
CA LYS A 68 -17.23 27.29 8.69
C LYS A 68 -18.16 28.26 7.96
N ASN A 69 -18.53 29.40 8.56
CA ASN A 69 -19.40 30.44 7.97
C ASN A 69 -20.76 29.93 7.46
N SER A 70 -21.29 28.82 7.99
CA SER A 70 -22.39 28.08 7.38
C SER A 70 -23.70 28.05 8.15
N PHE A 71 -23.77 28.69 9.31
CA PHE A 71 -24.83 28.36 10.23
C PHE A 71 -25.36 29.56 11.01
N SER A 72 -26.70 29.70 10.99
CA SER A 72 -27.44 30.79 11.66
C SER A 72 -28.00 30.40 13.02
N ASN A 73 -28.02 29.11 13.37
CA ASN A 73 -28.70 28.67 14.58
C ASN A 73 -27.89 29.02 15.83
N SER A 74 -28.60 29.39 16.89
CA SER A 74 -27.99 29.63 18.19
C SER A 74 -27.55 28.33 18.87
N GLN A 75 -26.59 28.40 19.81
CA GLN A 75 -26.19 27.26 20.65
C GLN A 75 -27.38 26.58 21.34
N MET A 76 -28.39 27.37 21.71
CA MET A 76 -29.63 26.90 22.34
C MET A 76 -30.46 26.03 21.39
N GLU A 77 -30.50 26.34 20.10
CA GLU A 77 -31.17 25.51 19.09
C GLU A 77 -30.43 24.19 18.86
N ILE A 78 -29.09 24.21 18.85
CA ILE A 78 -28.25 23.00 18.77
C ILE A 78 -28.49 22.10 19.99
N GLN A 79 -28.55 22.69 21.19
CA GLN A 79 -28.82 21.97 22.43
C GLN A 79 -30.22 21.34 22.44
N GLN A 80 -31.25 22.11 22.09
CA GLN A 80 -32.62 21.58 21.99
C GLN A 80 -32.69 20.41 21.02
N LYS A 81 -31.98 20.50 19.89
CA LYS A 81 -32.00 19.44 18.89
C LYS A 81 -31.30 18.17 19.36
N LEU A 82 -30.18 18.30 20.06
CA LEU A 82 -29.50 17.14 20.67
C LEU A 82 -30.35 16.49 21.77
N GLN A 83 -31.09 17.29 22.56
CA GLN A 83 -32.05 16.78 23.55
C GLN A 83 -33.23 16.05 22.90
N GLU A 84 -33.72 16.54 21.75
CA GLU A 84 -34.73 15.84 20.95
C GLU A 84 -34.21 14.48 20.44
N ILE A 85 -32.99 14.45 19.90
CA ILE A 85 -32.39 13.22 19.34
C ILE A 85 -32.16 12.18 20.43
N THR A 86 -31.58 12.58 21.57
CA THR A 86 -31.23 11.68 22.68
C THR A 86 -32.41 11.34 23.59
N GLY A 87 -33.55 12.06 23.46
CA GLY A 87 -34.72 11.88 24.31
C GLY A 87 -34.51 12.25 25.79
N ASN A 88 -33.39 12.91 26.13
CA ASN A 88 -33.00 13.27 27.49
C ASN A 88 -32.84 14.79 27.64
N SER A 89 -33.67 15.39 28.49
CA SER A 89 -33.68 16.84 28.71
C SER A 89 -32.61 17.34 29.70
N LYS A 90 -31.90 16.42 30.39
CA LYS A 90 -30.94 16.77 31.45
C LYS A 90 -29.49 16.45 31.12
N GLU A 91 -29.22 15.46 30.26
CA GLU A 91 -27.87 15.03 29.91
C GLU A 91 -27.83 14.54 28.46
N ILE A 92 -26.97 15.14 27.62
CA ILE A 92 -26.80 14.73 26.23
C ILE A 92 -25.71 13.65 26.20
N ASN A 93 -26.14 12.39 26.11
CA ASN A 93 -25.26 11.25 25.86
C ASN A 93 -25.48 10.74 24.44
N LEU A 94 -24.43 10.67 23.63
CA LEU A 94 -24.51 10.22 22.24
C LEU A 94 -24.55 8.70 22.08
N SER A 95 -24.35 7.93 23.17
CA SER A 95 -24.34 6.47 23.13
C SER A 95 -25.66 5.91 22.58
N GLY A 96 -25.58 5.20 21.46
CA GLY A 96 -26.75 4.63 20.77
C GLY A 96 -27.50 5.60 19.87
N TYR A 97 -27.04 6.85 19.75
CA TYR A 97 -27.63 7.91 18.93
C TYR A 97 -26.63 8.44 17.87
N GLU A 98 -25.47 7.81 17.72
CA GLU A 98 -24.33 8.29 16.92
C GLU A 98 -24.75 8.57 15.47
N LYS A 99 -25.45 7.62 14.86
CA LYS A 99 -25.90 7.73 13.46
C LYS A 99 -26.91 8.86 13.24
N GLN A 100 -27.82 9.10 14.19
CA GLN A 100 -28.84 10.14 14.07
C GLN A 100 -28.23 11.53 14.23
N VAL A 101 -27.21 11.64 15.09
CA VAL A 101 -26.44 12.88 15.29
C VAL A 101 -25.54 13.13 14.08
N GLU A 102 -24.92 12.09 13.52
CA GLU A 102 -24.17 12.17 12.25
C GLU A 102 -25.05 12.66 11.10
N GLU A 103 -26.21 12.02 10.88
CA GLU A 103 -27.16 12.40 9.83
C GLU A 103 -27.58 13.86 10.01
N TRP A 104 -27.94 14.27 11.22
CA TRP A 104 -28.32 15.64 11.51
C TRP A 104 -27.19 16.65 11.26
N ILE A 105 -25.97 16.41 11.77
CA ILE A 105 -24.82 17.31 11.56
C ILE A 105 -24.54 17.48 10.06
N ASN A 106 -24.65 16.41 9.28
CA ASN A 106 -24.44 16.44 7.85
C ASN A 106 -25.60 17.14 7.09
N ASP A 107 -26.84 17.02 7.56
CA ASP A 107 -28.01 17.72 6.99
C ASP A 107 -27.98 19.24 7.23
N LEU A 108 -27.33 19.69 8.31
CA LEU A 108 -27.19 21.11 8.64
C LEU A 108 -26.20 21.86 7.74
N GLY A 109 -25.31 21.13 7.07
CA GLY A 109 -24.34 21.70 6.15
C GLY A 109 -24.91 21.83 4.74
N ASP A 110 -25.17 23.04 4.26
CA ASP A 110 -25.37 23.26 2.82
C ASP A 110 -24.00 23.17 2.14
N TYR A 111 -23.50 21.94 1.96
CA TYR A 111 -22.18 21.69 1.42
C TYR A 111 -22.23 20.72 0.27
N THR A 112 -21.97 21.27 -0.91
CA THR A 112 -21.15 20.63 -1.94
C THR A 112 -20.15 19.66 -1.32
N ARG A 113 -20.37 18.34 -1.46
CA ARG A 113 -19.45 17.18 -1.53
C ARG A 113 -18.13 17.11 -0.72
N TYR A 114 -17.71 18.12 0.03
CA TYR A 114 -16.34 18.26 0.52
C TYR A 114 -16.15 17.81 1.96
N PHE A 115 -17.20 17.68 2.77
CA PHE A 115 -17.07 17.35 4.20
C PHE A 115 -18.23 16.49 4.69
N THR A 116 -17.95 15.27 5.12
CA THR A 116 -18.90 14.46 5.90
C THR A 116 -18.29 14.19 7.26
N PHE A 117 -18.98 14.61 8.31
CA PHE A 117 -18.61 14.25 9.66
C PHE A 117 -19.08 12.83 9.94
N GLY A 118 -18.28 12.09 10.71
CA GLY A 118 -18.73 10.89 11.39
C GLY A 118 -18.83 11.14 12.88
N VAL A 119 -19.68 10.36 13.55
CA VAL A 119 -19.75 10.30 15.00
C VAL A 119 -19.42 8.87 15.40
N GLU A 120 -18.31 8.70 16.11
CA GLU A 120 -17.81 7.36 16.44
C GLU A 120 -17.54 7.22 17.93
N LYS A 121 -17.98 6.09 18.47
CA LYS A 121 -17.64 5.64 19.81
C LYS A 121 -16.34 4.86 19.74
N VAL A 122 -15.33 5.29 20.48
CA VAL A 122 -13.97 4.75 20.41
C VAL A 122 -13.59 4.11 21.74
N SER A 123 -13.04 2.88 21.68
CA SER A 123 -12.43 2.25 22.85
C SER A 123 -11.20 3.03 23.30
N VAL A 124 -10.99 3.10 24.61
CA VAL A 124 -9.78 3.70 25.21
C VAL A 124 -8.50 3.11 24.60
N ASP A 125 -8.50 1.82 24.25
CA ASP A 125 -7.34 1.14 23.66
C ASP A 125 -6.94 1.69 22.28
N LEU A 126 -7.85 2.35 21.57
CA LEU A 126 -7.59 2.97 20.26
C LEU A 126 -7.05 4.41 20.38
N LEU A 127 -7.20 5.05 21.55
CA LEU A 127 -6.75 6.40 21.87
C LEU A 127 -5.31 6.41 22.40
N THR A 128 -4.40 5.73 21.70
CA THR A 128 -2.97 5.90 21.94
C THR A 128 -2.51 7.26 21.41
N ASP A 129 -1.47 7.84 22.03
CA ASP A 129 -0.87 9.10 21.56
C ASP A 129 -0.54 9.05 20.07
N GLU A 130 -0.06 7.92 19.57
CA GLU A 130 0.32 7.75 18.16
C GLU A 130 -0.90 7.83 17.21
N ASN A 131 -1.98 7.10 17.53
CA ASN A 131 -3.18 7.10 16.67
C ASN A 131 -3.90 8.43 16.73
N LEU A 132 -4.01 9.01 17.94
CA LEU A 132 -4.61 10.33 18.13
C LEU A 132 -3.79 11.40 17.40
N ALA A 133 -2.45 11.39 17.52
CA ALA A 133 -1.57 12.31 16.80
C ALA A 133 -1.72 12.19 15.28
N LYS A 134 -1.78 10.97 14.72
CA LYS A 134 -2.00 10.75 13.28
C LYS A 134 -3.35 11.30 12.81
N THR A 135 -4.40 11.08 13.60
CA THR A 135 -5.76 11.58 13.34
C THR A 135 -5.82 13.10 13.40
N LEU A 136 -5.18 13.71 14.40
CA LEU A 136 -5.11 15.17 14.57
C LEU A 136 -4.27 15.84 13.48
N LEU A 137 -3.11 15.27 13.14
CA LEU A 137 -2.25 15.79 12.06
C LEU A 137 -3.02 15.83 10.73
N TYR A 138 -3.85 14.82 10.46
CA TYR A 138 -4.69 14.81 9.27
C TYR A 138 -5.85 15.81 9.35
N SER A 139 -6.70 15.69 10.37
CA SER A 139 -7.91 16.52 10.43
C SER A 139 -7.55 17.98 10.58
N ILE A 140 -6.65 18.33 11.49
CA ILE A 140 -6.30 19.71 11.79
C ILE A 140 -5.16 20.21 10.90
N GLY A 141 -4.10 19.42 10.72
CA GLY A 141 -2.95 19.85 9.92
C GLY A 141 -3.27 19.92 8.42
N TRP A 142 -3.81 18.85 7.85
CA TRP A 142 -4.06 18.77 6.41
C TRP A 142 -5.42 19.32 6.00
N LYS A 143 -6.49 18.90 6.68
CA LYS A 143 -7.85 19.34 6.34
C LYS A 143 -8.23 20.67 6.98
N ARG A 144 -7.44 21.17 7.94
CA ARG A 144 -7.75 22.39 8.71
C ARG A 144 -9.12 22.31 9.38
N GLN A 145 -9.49 21.12 9.82
CA GLN A 145 -10.76 20.80 10.44
C GLN A 145 -10.57 20.53 11.94
N PRO A 146 -11.39 21.16 12.78
CA PRO A 146 -11.43 20.84 14.19
C PRO A 146 -12.02 19.45 14.45
N ILE A 147 -11.60 18.84 15.55
CA ILE A 147 -12.14 17.58 16.07
C ILE A 147 -12.86 17.87 17.39
N ILE A 148 -14.01 17.24 17.62
CA ILE A 148 -14.65 17.23 18.94
C ILE A 148 -14.34 15.89 19.59
N LEU A 149 -13.69 15.92 20.75
CA LEU A 149 -13.57 14.78 21.65
C LEU A 149 -14.61 14.96 22.76
N GLN A 150 -15.33 13.91 23.13
CA GLN A 150 -16.39 14.00 24.12
C GLN A 150 -16.44 12.73 24.97
N SER A 151 -16.46 12.92 26.28
CA SER A 151 -16.77 11.92 27.30
C SER A 151 -18.13 12.29 27.93
N LYS A 152 -18.51 11.64 29.03
CA LYS A 152 -19.79 11.90 29.68
C LYS A 152 -19.85 13.30 30.30
N SER A 153 -18.78 13.75 30.93
CA SER A 153 -18.70 15.02 31.66
C SER A 153 -17.87 16.09 30.92
N THR A 154 -16.97 15.67 30.04
CA THR A 154 -15.98 16.56 29.44
C THR A 154 -16.05 16.51 27.90
N SER A 155 -15.95 17.66 27.25
CA SER A 155 -15.75 17.73 25.80
C SER A 155 -14.55 18.63 25.50
N PHE A 156 -13.90 18.44 24.36
CA PHE A 156 -12.88 19.32 23.85
C PHE A 156 -13.14 19.57 22.37
N LEU A 157 -13.15 20.84 21.97
CA LEU A 157 -13.01 21.20 20.56
C LEU A 157 -11.52 21.46 20.31
N VAL A 158 -10.87 20.52 19.63
CA VAL A 158 -9.46 20.56 19.27
C VAL A 158 -9.31 21.28 17.93
N MET A 159 -8.59 22.39 17.92
CA MET A 159 -8.43 23.27 16.76
C MET A 159 -6.98 23.35 16.24
N GLY A 160 -6.02 22.80 16.98
CA GLY A 160 -4.58 22.80 16.66
C GLY A 160 -3.89 21.60 17.31
N TYR A 161 -2.82 21.10 16.68
CA TYR A 161 -1.93 20.09 17.25
C TYR A 161 -0.48 20.41 16.87
N MET A 162 0.39 20.58 17.86
CA MET A 162 1.81 20.88 17.64
C MET A 162 2.65 20.31 18.78
N HIS A 163 3.70 19.53 18.46
CA HIS A 163 4.65 18.96 19.44
C HIS A 163 3.99 18.28 20.65
N ASN A 164 2.98 17.44 20.44
CA ASN A 164 2.17 16.76 21.47
C ASN A 164 1.27 17.68 22.32
N THR A 165 1.22 18.97 22.01
CA THR A 165 0.31 19.92 22.65
C THR A 165 -0.88 20.19 21.74
N LEU A 166 -2.08 20.03 22.32
CA LEU A 166 -3.37 20.32 21.72
C LEU A 166 -3.76 21.76 22.00
N PHE A 167 -4.21 22.44 20.95
CA PHE A 167 -4.87 23.73 21.09
C PHE A 167 -6.37 23.48 21.15
N VAL A 168 -6.92 23.58 22.35
CA VAL A 168 -8.33 23.28 22.62
C VAL A 168 -9.07 24.54 23.05
N THR A 169 -10.37 24.56 22.80
CA THR A 169 -11.27 25.49 23.50
C THR A 169 -11.95 24.73 24.64
N ASN A 170 -11.81 25.25 25.85
CA ASN A 170 -12.52 24.74 27.01
C ASN A 170 -13.89 25.46 27.14
N HIS A 171 -14.91 24.68 27.51
CA HIS A 171 -16.33 25.05 27.51
C HIS A 171 -16.69 26.19 28.42
N ASP A 172 -15.92 26.41 29.48
CA ASP A 172 -16.33 27.32 30.54
C ASP A 172 -16.10 28.80 30.20
N ASN A 173 -15.13 29.13 29.33
CA ASN A 173 -14.75 30.53 29.09
C ASN A 173 -14.48 30.91 27.62
N TYR A 174 -14.60 29.99 26.65
CA TYR A 174 -14.10 30.20 25.27
C TYR A 174 -12.60 30.55 25.19
N ASP A 175 -11.89 30.43 26.30
CA ASP A 175 -10.46 30.62 26.36
C ASP A 175 -9.77 29.48 25.61
N ARG A 176 -8.87 29.87 24.73
CA ARG A 176 -7.97 28.96 24.02
C ARG A 176 -6.91 28.50 25.02
N VAL A 177 -6.85 27.20 25.26
CA VAL A 177 -5.90 26.58 26.20
C VAL A 177 -5.01 25.61 25.43
N TYR A 178 -3.73 25.61 25.79
CA TYR A 178 -2.77 24.61 25.33
C TYR A 178 -2.73 23.50 26.38
N LEU A 179 -3.14 22.29 26.00
CA LEU A 179 -3.13 21.11 26.86
C LEU A 179 -2.28 20.01 26.21
N ASP A 180 -1.49 19.29 26.99
CA ASP A 180 -0.80 18.10 26.48
C ASP A 180 -1.81 17.00 26.09
N SER A 181 -1.49 16.20 25.07
CA SER A 181 -2.35 15.09 24.61
C SER A 181 -2.71 14.15 25.76
N ASP A 182 -1.71 13.79 26.57
CA ASP A 182 -1.86 13.00 27.79
C ASP A 182 -2.84 13.60 28.79
N GLN A 183 -2.87 14.93 28.92
CA GLN A 183 -3.77 15.60 29.84
C GLN A 183 -5.21 15.54 29.33
N VAL A 184 -5.42 15.80 28.03
CA VAL A 184 -6.75 15.69 27.41
C VAL A 184 -7.28 14.26 27.51
N ILE A 185 -6.44 13.26 27.23
CA ILE A 185 -6.82 11.85 27.37
C ILE A 185 -7.17 11.52 28.83
N LYS A 186 -6.35 11.94 29.80
CA LYS A 186 -6.64 11.73 31.23
C LYS A 186 -7.94 12.37 31.68
N GLU A 187 -8.22 13.59 31.21
CA GLU A 187 -9.47 14.28 31.53
C GLU A 187 -10.68 13.56 30.91
N LEU A 188 -10.59 13.11 29.65
CA LEU A 188 -11.63 12.29 29.00
C LEU A 188 -11.85 10.93 29.69
N LEU A 189 -10.80 10.35 30.28
CA LEU A 189 -10.83 9.05 30.97
C LEU A 189 -11.17 9.16 32.46
N SER A 190 -11.26 10.36 33.01
CA SER A 190 -11.57 10.57 34.43
C SER A 190 -13.04 10.26 34.77
N ASP A 191 -13.88 10.04 33.76
CA ASP A 191 -15.29 9.73 33.88
C ASP A 191 -15.57 8.23 34.08
N GLU A 192 -16.50 7.93 34.99
CA GLU A 192 -17.08 6.59 35.12
C GLU A 192 -17.81 6.21 33.82
N GLY A 193 -17.18 5.35 33.02
CA GLY A 193 -17.79 4.77 31.82
C GLY A 193 -16.87 4.54 30.63
N ASN A 194 -15.68 5.14 30.54
CA ASN A 194 -14.68 4.93 29.47
C ASN A 194 -15.15 5.13 28.01
N GLU A 195 -16.33 5.69 27.78
CA GLU A 195 -16.87 5.91 26.44
C GLU A 195 -16.45 7.29 25.93
N ILE A 196 -15.58 7.32 24.92
CA ILE A 196 -15.16 8.54 24.26
C ILE A 196 -15.78 8.58 22.86
N PHE A 197 -16.53 9.64 22.60
CA PHE A 197 -17.10 9.98 21.32
C PHE A 197 -16.18 10.96 20.60
N ILE A 198 -15.99 10.71 19.31
CA ILE A 198 -15.23 11.59 18.45
C ILE A 198 -16.11 12.02 17.30
N ILE A 199 -16.26 13.33 17.16
CA ILE A 199 -16.89 13.94 15.99
C ILE A 199 -15.76 14.56 15.17
N ALA A 200 -15.50 13.95 14.04
CA ALA A 200 -14.43 14.36 13.14
C ALA A 200 -14.81 14.00 11.70
N ASP A 201 -13.97 14.40 10.77
CA ASP A 201 -14.05 13.92 9.39
C ASP A 201 -13.96 12.39 9.33
N LYS A 202 -14.73 11.77 8.43
CA LYS A 202 -14.76 10.30 8.32
C LYS A 202 -13.39 9.69 8.05
N ASN A 203 -12.51 10.35 7.29
CA ASN A 203 -11.16 9.86 7.07
C ASN A 203 -10.25 10.03 8.29
N ALA A 204 -10.50 11.03 9.12
CA ALA A 204 -9.83 11.18 10.41
C ALA A 204 -10.21 10.04 11.38
N LEU A 205 -11.50 9.66 11.39
CA LEU A 205 -12.00 8.53 12.18
C LEU A 205 -11.49 7.18 11.67
N ARG A 206 -11.38 7.01 10.34
CA ARG A 206 -10.75 5.82 9.73
C ARG A 206 -9.28 5.71 10.14
N THR A 207 -8.52 6.80 10.04
CA THR A 207 -7.12 6.85 10.49
C THR A 207 -7.00 6.42 11.95
N LEU A 208 -7.92 6.85 12.82
CA LEU A 208 -7.91 6.48 14.23
C LEU A 208 -8.10 4.98 14.46
N LYS A 209 -8.93 4.35 13.62
CA LYS A 209 -9.20 2.90 13.66
C LYS A 209 -8.12 2.07 12.96
N GLY A 210 -7.02 2.68 12.52
CA GLY A 210 -6.01 2.02 11.69
C GLY A 210 -6.55 1.59 10.32
N GLN A 211 -7.64 2.21 9.86
CA GLN A 211 -8.21 1.97 8.54
C GLN A 211 -7.61 2.96 7.52
N PRO A 212 -7.36 2.51 6.27
CA PRO A 212 -6.88 3.39 5.22
C PRO A 212 -7.83 4.55 4.94
N ARG A 213 -7.27 5.69 4.55
CA ARG A 213 -8.04 6.87 4.15
C ARG A 213 -8.72 6.67 2.80
N VAL A 214 -9.84 7.35 2.59
CA VAL A 214 -10.42 7.60 1.27
C VAL A 214 -9.80 8.86 0.71
N ALA A 215 -9.26 8.83 -0.51
CA ALA A 215 -8.90 10.05 -1.21
C ALA A 215 -10.16 10.90 -1.44
N ASP A 216 -10.19 12.11 -0.91
CA ASP A 216 -11.43 12.90 -0.79
C ASP A 216 -12.07 13.33 -2.11
N GLU A 217 -11.39 13.22 -3.25
CA GLU A 217 -11.89 13.79 -4.50
C GLU A 217 -11.43 13.01 -5.74
N ILE A 218 -12.08 11.88 -6.02
CA ILE A 218 -12.03 11.27 -7.35
C ILE A 218 -13.31 11.64 -8.10
N ALA A 219 -13.18 12.32 -9.24
CA ALA A 219 -14.34 12.66 -10.04
C ALA A 219 -14.84 11.45 -10.84
N LEU A 220 -16.15 11.24 -10.85
CA LEU A 220 -16.76 10.19 -11.67
C LEU A 220 -16.79 10.62 -13.13
N ILE A 221 -15.88 10.08 -13.93
CA ILE A 221 -15.73 10.43 -15.34
C ILE A 221 -15.88 9.16 -16.17
N LYS A 222 -16.97 9.11 -16.96
CA LYS A 222 -17.16 8.07 -17.97
C LYS A 222 -16.34 8.39 -19.21
N GLN A 223 -15.58 7.43 -19.72
CA GLN A 223 -14.85 7.56 -20.97
C GLN A 223 -15.81 7.78 -22.15
N GLU A 224 -15.51 8.76 -23.00
CA GLU A 224 -16.35 9.07 -24.17
C GLU A 224 -16.21 7.99 -25.27
N THR A 225 -15.03 7.37 -25.36
CA THR A 225 -14.70 6.30 -26.31
C THR A 225 -13.90 5.20 -25.60
N SER A 226 -13.80 4.02 -26.22
CA SER A 226 -13.05 2.88 -25.66
C SER A 226 -11.58 3.21 -25.38
N TYR A 227 -10.96 4.05 -26.20
CA TYR A 227 -9.55 4.44 -26.10
C TYR A 227 -9.30 5.69 -25.23
N TYR A 228 -10.33 6.21 -24.56
CA TYR A 228 -10.21 7.33 -23.60
C TYR A 228 -10.08 6.85 -22.14
N HIS A 229 -9.89 5.55 -21.88
CA HIS A 229 -9.80 5.00 -20.53
C HIS A 229 -8.75 5.73 -19.66
N PHE A 230 -7.53 5.93 -20.18
CA PHE A 230 -6.47 6.62 -19.45
C PHE A 230 -6.72 8.12 -19.31
N THR A 231 -7.23 8.76 -20.35
CA THR A 231 -7.64 10.17 -20.34
C THR A 231 -8.67 10.45 -19.25
N ALA A 232 -9.72 9.63 -19.17
CA ALA A 232 -10.78 9.74 -18.18
C ALA A 232 -10.25 9.48 -16.76
N ALA A 233 -9.37 8.49 -16.59
CA ALA A 233 -8.69 8.22 -15.32
C ALA A 233 -7.82 9.40 -14.86
N LEU A 234 -7.02 9.98 -15.76
CA LEU A 234 -6.19 11.14 -15.45
C LEU A 234 -7.02 12.36 -15.08
N LEU A 235 -8.05 12.68 -15.87
CA LEU A 235 -8.96 13.80 -15.54
C LEU A 235 -9.66 13.60 -14.20
N SER A 236 -9.98 12.36 -13.87
CA SER A 236 -10.63 12.01 -12.62
C SER A 236 -9.72 12.28 -11.42
N LEU A 237 -8.45 11.88 -11.52
CA LEU A 237 -7.40 12.20 -10.56
C LEU A 237 -7.16 13.71 -10.47
N LEU A 238 -6.99 14.39 -11.61
CA LEU A 238 -6.66 15.82 -11.67
C LEU A 238 -7.80 16.71 -11.15
N LYS A 239 -9.06 16.28 -11.27
CA LYS A 239 -10.19 16.99 -10.66
C LYS A 239 -10.11 17.03 -9.13
N GLY A 240 -9.50 16.03 -8.51
CA GLY A 240 -9.18 16.06 -7.08
C GLY A 240 -8.13 17.08 -6.67
N TYR A 241 -7.46 17.68 -7.66
CA TYR A 241 -6.57 18.82 -7.49
C TYR A 241 -7.17 20.11 -8.08
N HIS A 242 -8.50 20.14 -8.19
CA HIS A 242 -9.28 21.26 -8.72
C HIS A 242 -8.89 21.69 -10.15
N LYS A 243 -8.35 20.76 -10.96
CA LYS A 243 -8.09 21.00 -12.38
C LYS A 243 -9.30 20.63 -13.23
N THR A 244 -9.62 21.48 -14.19
CA THR A 244 -10.74 21.29 -15.11
C THR A 244 -10.24 21.09 -16.54
N GLY A 245 -10.94 20.25 -17.31
CA GLY A 245 -10.67 20.03 -18.72
C GLY A 245 -11.68 19.06 -19.33
N ASN A 246 -11.71 18.95 -20.66
CA ASN A 246 -12.47 17.92 -21.37
C ASN A 246 -11.55 16.77 -21.82
N GLN A 247 -12.13 15.59 -22.06
CA GLN A 247 -11.36 14.39 -22.41
C GLN A 247 -10.63 14.56 -23.75
N THR A 248 -11.24 15.21 -24.74
CA THR A 248 -10.64 15.36 -26.07
C THR A 248 -9.36 16.21 -26.04
N GLU A 249 -9.32 17.29 -25.26
CA GLU A 249 -8.13 18.12 -25.07
C GLU A 249 -7.01 17.35 -24.37
N VAL A 250 -7.35 16.68 -23.25
CA VAL A 250 -6.38 15.88 -22.50
C VAL A 250 -5.84 14.72 -23.35
N TYR A 251 -6.69 14.07 -24.14
CA TYR A 251 -6.26 12.99 -25.04
C TYR A 251 -5.27 13.48 -26.09
N LYS A 252 -5.58 14.57 -26.81
CA LYS A 252 -4.69 15.16 -27.81
C LYS A 252 -3.35 15.57 -27.20
N TRP A 253 -3.41 16.18 -26.02
CA TRP A 253 -2.23 16.60 -25.28
C TRP A 253 -1.37 15.42 -24.84
N LEU A 254 -1.97 14.37 -24.26
CA LEU A 254 -1.26 13.18 -23.83
C LEU A 254 -0.58 12.48 -25.01
N ARG A 255 -1.26 12.33 -26.16
CA ARG A 255 -0.66 11.73 -27.35
C ARG A 255 0.55 12.51 -27.88
N GLN A 256 0.49 13.84 -27.84
CA GLN A 256 1.61 14.69 -28.23
C GLN A 256 2.81 14.48 -27.31
N ILE A 257 2.59 14.49 -26.00
CA ILE A 257 3.68 14.37 -25.02
C ILE A 257 4.29 12.98 -25.03
N THR A 258 3.47 11.93 -25.09
CA THR A 258 3.98 10.55 -25.13
C THR A 258 4.45 10.13 -26.53
N ASN A 259 4.37 11.02 -27.52
CA ASN A 259 4.66 10.73 -28.93
C ASN A 259 3.94 9.44 -29.38
N THR A 260 2.65 9.31 -29.03
CA THR A 260 1.83 8.16 -29.42
C THR A 260 1.61 8.18 -30.94
N PRO A 261 2.03 7.15 -31.68
CA PRO A 261 1.86 7.08 -33.13
C PRO A 261 0.39 7.17 -33.58
N ASP A 262 0.13 7.80 -34.72
CA ASP A 262 -1.23 8.01 -35.25
C ASP A 262 -1.99 6.71 -35.55
N ASP A 263 -1.28 5.61 -35.80
CA ASP A 263 -1.83 4.27 -36.05
C ASP A 263 -2.18 3.48 -34.78
N VAL A 264 -1.80 3.99 -33.59
CA VAL A 264 -2.16 3.39 -32.30
C VAL A 264 -3.42 4.07 -31.77
N GLU A 265 -4.47 3.30 -31.48
CA GLU A 265 -5.62 3.79 -30.72
C GLU A 265 -5.25 3.94 -29.23
N GLY A 266 -5.61 5.05 -28.59
CA GLY A 266 -5.32 5.28 -27.17
C GLY A 266 -4.06 6.12 -26.91
N ILE A 267 -3.39 5.84 -25.79
CA ILE A 267 -2.20 6.55 -25.31
C ILE A 267 -1.15 5.51 -24.90
N VAL A 268 0.02 5.58 -25.53
CA VAL A 268 1.18 4.80 -25.07
C VAL A 268 1.70 5.44 -23.79
N ILE A 269 1.63 4.71 -22.68
CA ILE A 269 2.15 5.15 -21.38
C ILE A 269 3.68 5.18 -21.43
N ARG A 270 4.27 6.32 -21.05
CA ARG A 270 5.72 6.49 -20.87
C ARG A 270 6.02 7.07 -19.50
N ASP A 271 6.96 6.46 -18.79
CA ASP A 271 7.12 6.64 -17.35
C ASP A 271 7.44 8.09 -16.95
N GLN A 272 8.38 8.73 -17.63
CA GLN A 272 8.85 10.07 -17.25
C GLN A 272 7.82 11.14 -17.64
N GLU A 273 7.31 11.06 -18.86
CA GLU A 273 6.46 12.10 -19.44
C GLU A 273 5.10 12.22 -18.73
N ILE A 274 4.50 11.09 -18.34
CA ILE A 274 3.24 11.08 -17.58
C ILE A 274 3.44 11.65 -16.16
N SER A 275 4.54 11.29 -15.52
CA SER A 275 4.87 11.77 -14.18
C SER A 275 5.09 13.29 -14.19
N ASP A 276 5.84 13.82 -15.16
CA ASP A 276 6.10 15.25 -15.30
C ASP A 276 4.82 16.06 -15.50
N ILE A 277 3.88 15.52 -16.29
CA ILE A 277 2.55 16.11 -16.48
C ILE A 277 1.81 16.22 -15.14
N ILE A 278 1.66 15.12 -14.41
CA ILE A 278 0.88 15.12 -13.17
C ILE A 278 1.55 16.04 -12.14
N ASN A 279 2.88 16.01 -12.05
CA ASN A 279 3.64 16.88 -11.15
C ASN A 279 3.55 18.37 -11.53
N SER A 280 3.38 18.70 -12.81
CA SER A 280 3.11 20.09 -13.23
C SER A 280 1.72 20.60 -12.81
N GLN A 281 0.79 19.68 -12.52
CA GLN A 281 -0.60 19.98 -12.21
C GLN A 281 -0.98 19.74 -10.75
N THR A 282 -0.12 19.10 -9.96
CA THR A 282 -0.38 18.70 -8.58
C THR A 282 0.76 19.15 -7.68
N SER A 283 0.49 19.30 -6.38
CA SER A 283 1.53 19.58 -5.37
C SER A 283 2.23 18.31 -4.87
N ALA A 284 1.79 17.14 -5.32
CA ALA A 284 2.32 15.84 -4.93
C ALA A 284 3.38 15.37 -5.94
N ASN A 285 4.32 14.56 -5.46
CA ASN A 285 5.37 13.96 -6.27
C ASN A 285 4.90 12.61 -6.81
N PHE A 286 4.23 12.61 -7.94
CA PHE A 286 3.81 11.41 -8.65
C PHE A 286 4.97 10.76 -9.42
N GLY A 287 4.94 9.44 -9.47
CA GLY A 287 5.77 8.62 -10.35
C GLY A 287 4.91 7.60 -11.10
N THR A 288 5.40 7.17 -12.26
CA THR A 288 4.82 6.11 -13.07
C THR A 288 5.72 4.89 -12.97
N PHE A 289 5.14 3.76 -12.56
CA PHE A 289 5.88 2.55 -12.24
C PHE A 289 5.33 1.38 -13.02
N ASN A 290 6.18 0.80 -13.86
CA ASN A 290 5.87 -0.43 -14.56
C ASN A 290 5.86 -1.60 -13.56
N LEU A 291 4.72 -2.26 -13.43
CA LEU A 291 4.55 -3.42 -12.54
C LEU A 291 5.22 -4.68 -13.11
N GLY A 292 5.55 -4.66 -14.41
CA GLY A 292 6.16 -5.75 -15.15
C GLY A 292 5.14 -6.79 -15.62
N GLU A 293 5.57 -7.63 -16.57
CA GLU A 293 4.80 -8.81 -16.94
C GLU A 293 4.78 -9.81 -15.78
N GLY A 294 3.63 -10.42 -15.53
CA GLY A 294 3.45 -11.37 -14.44
C GLY A 294 3.13 -10.75 -13.07
N PHE A 295 2.93 -9.43 -12.96
CA PHE A 295 2.57 -8.77 -11.71
C PHE A 295 1.37 -9.41 -10.99
N GLY A 296 1.51 -9.63 -9.68
CA GLY A 296 0.45 -10.09 -8.81
C GLY A 296 0.29 -11.62 -8.79
N ILE A 297 1.30 -12.31 -9.31
CA ILE A 297 1.42 -13.76 -9.20
C ILE A 297 1.94 -14.12 -7.81
N MET A 298 2.96 -13.44 -7.29
CA MET A 298 3.56 -13.75 -5.99
C MET A 298 2.83 -13.06 -4.85
N ARG A 299 2.79 -13.71 -3.68
CA ARG A 299 2.18 -13.14 -2.47
C ARG A 299 2.83 -11.82 -2.08
N ASP A 300 4.16 -11.77 -2.05
CA ASP A 300 4.90 -10.59 -1.59
C ASP A 300 4.70 -9.40 -2.53
N GLU A 301 4.55 -9.65 -3.84
CA GLU A 301 4.17 -8.61 -4.81
C GLU A 301 2.85 -7.95 -4.43
N ILE A 302 1.84 -8.75 -4.07
CA ILE A 302 0.52 -8.22 -3.68
C ILE A 302 0.59 -7.51 -2.33
N VAL A 303 1.34 -8.03 -1.37
CA VAL A 303 1.56 -7.36 -0.08
C VAL A 303 2.17 -5.99 -0.29
N ALA A 304 3.23 -5.90 -1.09
CA ALA A 304 3.93 -4.66 -1.33
C ALA A 304 3.11 -3.70 -2.21
N PHE A 305 2.33 -4.21 -3.16
CA PHE A 305 1.35 -3.42 -3.92
C PHE A 305 0.27 -2.82 -3.01
N ASN A 306 -0.34 -3.63 -2.13
CA ASN A 306 -1.34 -3.15 -1.18
C ASN A 306 -0.77 -2.05 -0.28
N LYS A 307 0.46 -2.24 0.21
CA LYS A 307 1.18 -1.25 1.00
C LYS A 307 1.46 0.04 0.22
N SER A 308 1.83 -0.05 -1.06
CA SER A 308 2.03 1.12 -1.93
C SER A 308 0.76 1.95 -2.07
N ILE A 309 -0.38 1.28 -2.25
CA ILE A 309 -1.69 1.94 -2.33
C ILE A 309 -2.03 2.59 -0.99
N GLU A 310 -1.93 1.84 0.11
CA GLU A 310 -2.21 2.34 1.45
C GLU A 310 -1.37 3.57 1.79
N GLU A 311 -0.07 3.54 1.55
CA GLU A 311 0.83 4.67 1.83
C GLU A 311 0.49 5.90 0.98
N SER A 312 0.20 5.73 -0.32
CA SER A 312 -0.22 6.83 -1.19
C SER A 312 -1.56 7.42 -0.74
N LEU A 313 -2.55 6.59 -0.41
CA LEU A 313 -3.86 7.05 0.07
C LEU A 313 -3.78 7.69 1.46
N ASN A 314 -2.93 7.19 2.34
CA ASN A 314 -2.63 7.84 3.61
C ASN A 314 -2.02 9.22 3.39
N LYS A 315 -1.29 9.44 2.30
CA LYS A 315 -0.84 10.79 1.88
C LYS A 315 -1.92 11.64 1.19
N GLY A 316 -3.14 11.13 1.07
CA GLY A 316 -4.25 11.80 0.39
C GLY A 316 -4.16 11.74 -1.14
N ASN A 317 -3.27 10.92 -1.69
CA ASN A 317 -2.97 10.88 -3.12
C ASN A 317 -3.62 9.62 -3.74
N PRO A 318 -4.69 9.76 -4.55
CA PRO A 318 -5.24 8.64 -5.29
C PRO A 318 -4.26 8.15 -6.36
N LEU A 319 -4.42 6.91 -6.79
CA LEU A 319 -3.53 6.25 -7.76
C LEU A 319 -4.29 5.89 -9.02
N ILE A 320 -3.59 5.76 -10.16
CA ILE A 320 -4.13 5.18 -11.39
C ILE A 320 -3.43 3.85 -11.64
N LEU A 321 -4.19 2.76 -11.69
CA LEU A 321 -3.76 1.52 -12.30
C LEU A 321 -4.20 1.52 -13.76
N THR A 322 -3.27 1.36 -14.69
CA THR A 322 -3.58 1.41 -16.14
C THR A 322 -2.77 0.39 -16.91
N ASN A 323 -3.31 -0.08 -18.03
CA ASN A 323 -2.59 -0.80 -19.07
C ASN A 323 -2.98 -0.21 -20.44
N GLN A 324 -2.79 -0.95 -21.53
CA GLN A 324 -3.13 -0.48 -22.87
C GLN A 324 -4.64 -0.47 -23.18
N ALA A 325 -5.44 -1.25 -22.45
CA ALA A 325 -6.87 -1.41 -22.73
C ALA A 325 -7.79 -0.79 -21.67
N HIS A 326 -7.31 -0.66 -20.44
CA HIS A 326 -8.11 -0.32 -19.28
C HIS A 326 -7.36 0.61 -18.33
N SER A 327 -8.12 1.40 -17.57
CA SER A 327 -7.60 2.19 -16.45
C SER A 327 -8.56 2.13 -15.28
N PHE A 328 -8.06 2.36 -14.08
CA PHE A 328 -8.82 2.36 -12.84
C PHE A 328 -8.20 3.35 -11.86
N VAL A 329 -9.00 4.25 -11.29
CA VAL A 329 -8.50 5.24 -10.32
C VAL A 329 -8.81 4.77 -8.91
N ILE A 330 -7.79 4.45 -8.14
CA ILE A 330 -7.87 3.91 -6.79
C ILE A 330 -8.01 5.06 -5.77
N SER A 331 -9.09 5.05 -5.01
CA SER A 331 -9.35 5.99 -3.89
C SER A 331 -9.30 5.35 -2.52
N GLU A 332 -9.47 4.03 -2.43
CA GLU A 332 -9.68 3.36 -1.17
C GLU A 332 -9.19 1.91 -1.23
N ILE A 333 -8.70 1.42 -0.10
CA ILE A 333 -8.25 0.05 0.10
C ILE A 333 -8.71 -0.45 1.46
N THR A 334 -9.08 -1.73 1.54
CA THR A 334 -9.36 -2.46 2.78
C THR A 334 -8.53 -3.74 2.77
N ILE A 335 -7.39 -3.69 3.47
CA ILE A 335 -6.40 -4.77 3.47
C ILE A 335 -6.93 -5.98 4.24
N ASN A 336 -6.87 -7.15 3.58
CA ASN A 336 -7.06 -8.42 4.25
C ASN A 336 -5.69 -8.97 4.67
N GLN A 337 -5.46 -9.02 5.99
CA GLN A 337 -4.17 -9.41 6.58
C GLN A 337 -3.88 -10.92 6.42
N GLU A 338 -4.92 -11.75 6.34
CA GLU A 338 -4.77 -13.21 6.20
C GLU A 338 -4.48 -13.58 4.74
N ASP A 339 -5.24 -12.99 3.82
CA ASP A 339 -5.21 -13.29 2.39
C ASP A 339 -5.11 -11.99 1.56
N PRO A 340 -3.89 -11.54 1.22
CA PRO A 340 -3.64 -10.29 0.52
C PRO A 340 -4.36 -10.18 -0.84
N TRP A 341 -4.66 -11.31 -1.51
CA TRP A 341 -5.41 -11.31 -2.77
C TRP A 341 -6.89 -10.97 -2.59
N LYS A 342 -7.44 -11.18 -1.39
CA LYS A 342 -8.81 -10.79 -1.01
C LYS A 342 -8.90 -9.38 -0.45
N THR A 343 -7.80 -8.62 -0.43
CA THR A 343 -7.84 -7.17 -0.17
C THR A 343 -8.81 -6.51 -1.15
N MET A 344 -9.69 -5.66 -0.62
CA MET A 344 -10.69 -4.96 -1.43
C MET A 344 -10.17 -3.57 -1.79
N ILE A 345 -10.25 -3.23 -3.07
CA ILE A 345 -9.86 -1.92 -3.60
C ILE A 345 -11.09 -1.26 -4.20
N THR A 346 -11.33 -0.02 -3.82
CA THR A 346 -12.44 0.80 -4.31
C THR A 346 -11.90 1.99 -5.10
N GLY A 347 -12.53 2.24 -6.24
CA GLY A 347 -12.04 3.22 -7.20
C GLY A 347 -13.02 3.49 -8.34
N MET A 348 -12.70 4.51 -9.13
CA MET A 348 -13.49 4.91 -10.29
C MET A 348 -13.13 4.03 -11.49
N ASN A 349 -14.13 3.39 -12.09
CA ASN A 349 -14.00 2.69 -13.37
C ASN A 349 -14.41 3.63 -14.53
N PRO A 350 -13.47 4.06 -15.40
CA PRO A 350 -13.74 4.97 -16.51
C PRO A 350 -14.74 4.44 -17.53
N GLU A 351 -14.82 3.12 -17.76
CA GLU A 351 -15.77 2.54 -18.72
C GLU A 351 -17.22 2.85 -18.34
N LYS A 352 -17.48 2.82 -17.03
CA LYS A 352 -18.81 3.02 -16.46
C LYS A 352 -19.03 4.44 -15.93
N GLY A 353 -17.95 5.12 -15.55
CA GLY A 353 -18.01 6.40 -14.83
C GLY A 353 -18.62 6.27 -13.45
N GLU A 354 -18.40 5.14 -12.77
CA GLU A 354 -18.94 4.85 -11.44
C GLU A 354 -17.83 4.34 -10.51
N MET A 355 -18.07 4.45 -9.21
CA MET A 355 -17.23 3.76 -8.21
C MET A 355 -17.54 2.27 -8.22
N VAL A 356 -16.51 1.45 -8.23
CA VAL A 356 -16.62 0.00 -8.08
C VAL A 356 -15.63 -0.49 -7.05
N THR A 357 -16.01 -1.57 -6.38
CA THR A 357 -15.17 -2.27 -5.42
C THR A 357 -14.79 -3.64 -5.98
N VAL A 358 -13.51 -3.94 -6.02
CA VAL A 358 -12.95 -5.16 -6.61
C VAL A 358 -11.90 -5.76 -5.68
N SER A 359 -11.71 -7.08 -5.72
CA SER A 359 -10.60 -7.71 -5.00
C SER A 359 -9.28 -7.45 -5.73
N CYS A 360 -8.16 -7.43 -5.00
CA CYS A 360 -6.82 -7.38 -5.58
C CYS A 360 -6.60 -8.51 -6.59
N GLN A 361 -7.13 -9.71 -6.31
CA GLN A 361 -7.10 -10.83 -7.25
C GLN A 361 -7.77 -10.52 -8.60
N ARG A 362 -8.82 -9.69 -8.63
CA ARG A 362 -9.41 -9.25 -9.90
C ARG A 362 -8.57 -8.19 -10.59
N LEU A 363 -7.88 -7.34 -9.83
CA LEU A 363 -6.97 -6.34 -10.39
C LEU A 363 -5.72 -6.96 -11.00
N THR A 364 -5.32 -8.17 -10.58
CA THR A 364 -4.28 -8.93 -11.30
C THR A 364 -4.72 -9.34 -12.71
N TRP A 365 -5.97 -9.12 -13.14
CA TRP A 365 -6.32 -9.26 -14.57
C TRP A 365 -5.71 -8.16 -15.45
N PHE A 366 -5.31 -7.01 -14.89
CA PHE A 366 -4.53 -6.00 -15.61
C PHE A 366 -3.16 -6.53 -16.09
N ASN A 367 -2.63 -7.56 -15.41
CA ASN A 367 -1.34 -8.24 -15.65
C ASN A 367 -1.14 -8.73 -17.10
N ARG A 368 -2.21 -8.89 -17.88
CA ARG A 368 -2.10 -9.43 -19.26
C ARG A 368 -1.37 -8.50 -20.24
N GLU A 369 -1.25 -7.21 -19.95
CA GLU A 369 -0.88 -6.21 -20.98
C GLU A 369 0.02 -5.06 -20.48
N ASN A 370 1.14 -5.34 -19.80
CA ASN A 370 2.08 -4.32 -19.29
C ASN A 370 1.37 -3.24 -18.44
N SER A 371 1.18 -3.54 -17.15
CA SER A 371 0.48 -2.65 -16.23
C SER A 371 1.41 -1.59 -15.63
N TYR A 372 0.85 -0.40 -15.41
CA TYR A 372 1.50 0.71 -14.74
C TYR A 372 0.67 1.14 -13.54
N LEU A 373 1.36 1.41 -12.42
CA LEU A 373 0.79 2.14 -11.30
C LEU A 373 1.34 3.56 -11.30
N ILE A 374 0.45 4.53 -11.30
CA ILE A 374 0.78 5.96 -11.23
C ILE A 374 0.25 6.48 -9.89
N GLY A 375 1.14 6.94 -9.03
CA GLY A 375 0.80 7.39 -7.68
C GLY A 375 1.98 8.08 -7.01
N GLU A 376 1.90 8.28 -5.70
CA GLU A 376 2.96 8.97 -4.95
C GLU A 376 4.29 8.20 -5.04
N LYS A 377 5.33 8.90 -5.49
CA LYS A 377 6.61 8.30 -5.92
C LYS A 377 7.34 7.60 -4.78
N GLU A 378 7.38 8.21 -3.60
CA GLU A 378 8.09 7.61 -2.46
C GLU A 378 7.37 6.34 -1.98
N ALA A 379 6.04 6.39 -1.85
CA ALA A 379 5.21 5.25 -1.47
C ALA A 379 5.35 4.06 -2.42
N ILE A 380 5.43 4.32 -3.72
CA ILE A 380 5.52 3.24 -4.71
C ILE A 380 6.95 2.71 -4.87
N SER A 381 7.95 3.60 -4.99
CA SER A 381 9.32 3.21 -5.31
C SER A 381 9.96 2.28 -4.28
N GLN A 382 9.52 2.34 -3.03
CA GLN A 382 10.01 1.49 -1.94
C GLN A 382 9.40 0.08 -1.95
N ASN A 383 8.30 -0.11 -2.68
CA ASN A 383 7.43 -1.27 -2.51
C ASN A 383 7.19 -2.05 -3.82
N ILE A 384 7.53 -1.51 -5.01
CA ILE A 384 7.23 -2.18 -6.29
C ILE A 384 8.50 -2.50 -7.09
N ASN A 385 9.09 -3.67 -6.84
CA ASN A 385 10.00 -4.37 -7.76
C ASN A 385 10.33 -5.80 -7.27
N ILE A 386 9.31 -6.57 -6.87
CA ILE A 386 9.52 -7.91 -6.31
C ILE A 386 9.58 -8.92 -7.46
N LYS A 387 10.80 -9.36 -7.81
CA LYS A 387 11.05 -10.42 -8.82
C LYS A 387 11.23 -11.80 -8.21
N ASN A 388 11.30 -11.85 -6.90
CA ASN A 388 11.47 -13.07 -6.14
C ASN A 388 10.69 -13.04 -4.85
N THR A 389 10.25 -14.20 -4.41
CA THR A 389 9.64 -14.40 -3.09
C THR A 389 10.53 -15.36 -2.32
N GLU A 390 10.81 -15.00 -1.06
CA GLU A 390 11.57 -15.84 -0.14
C GLU A 390 10.62 -16.51 0.85
N VAL A 391 10.85 -17.79 1.07
CA VAL A 391 10.00 -18.63 1.92
C VAL A 391 10.87 -19.30 2.94
N ALA A 392 10.51 -19.12 4.21
CA ALA A 392 11.12 -19.87 5.28
C ALA A 392 10.73 -21.35 5.16
N ILE A 393 11.73 -22.23 5.17
CA ILE A 393 11.55 -23.68 5.28
C ILE A 393 12.19 -24.19 6.57
N GLU A 394 11.72 -25.33 7.05
CA GLU A 394 12.37 -26.03 8.14
C GLU A 394 13.78 -26.45 7.70
N GLN A 395 14.80 -26.00 8.45
CA GLN A 395 16.19 -26.38 8.18
C GLN A 395 16.41 -27.84 8.50
N LYS A 396 16.98 -28.58 7.56
CA LYS A 396 17.37 -29.98 7.71
C LYS A 396 18.87 -30.10 7.57
N VAL A 397 19.51 -30.47 8.67
CA VAL A 397 20.94 -30.80 8.72
C VAL A 397 21.06 -32.30 8.90
N VAL A 398 21.67 -32.97 7.93
CA VAL A 398 21.78 -34.43 7.90
C VAL A 398 23.23 -34.82 7.66
N GLU A 399 23.78 -35.63 8.56
CA GLU A 399 25.04 -36.33 8.34
C GLU A 399 24.75 -37.80 8.04
N MET A 400 25.24 -38.29 6.90
CA MET A 400 25.13 -39.69 6.51
C MET A 400 26.52 -40.27 6.32
N SER A 401 26.76 -41.40 6.97
CA SER A 401 27.97 -42.20 6.87
C SER A 401 27.62 -43.61 6.46
N ASN A 402 28.59 -44.37 5.96
CA ASN A 402 28.40 -45.76 5.59
C ASN A 402 27.37 -45.97 4.46
N LEU A 403 27.37 -45.06 3.48
CA LEU A 403 26.47 -45.14 2.32
C LEU A 403 26.63 -46.46 1.57
N GLU A 404 25.52 -47.16 1.32
CA GLU A 404 25.52 -48.44 0.60
C GLU A 404 25.96 -48.27 -0.85
N GLY A 405 26.76 -49.22 -1.34
CA GLY A 405 27.35 -49.18 -2.68
C GLY A 405 26.30 -49.19 -3.78
N GLY A 406 26.30 -48.17 -4.63
CA GLY A 406 25.49 -48.09 -5.86
C GLY A 406 24.03 -47.67 -5.66
N LEU A 407 23.60 -47.33 -4.44
CA LEU A 407 22.21 -46.97 -4.14
C LEU A 407 22.04 -45.50 -3.80
N ASP A 408 20.99 -44.89 -4.34
CA ASP A 408 20.53 -43.56 -3.95
C ASP A 408 19.65 -43.68 -2.69
N THR A 409 20.12 -43.13 -1.57
CA THR A 409 19.36 -43.04 -0.31
C THR A 409 18.81 -41.64 -0.11
N ILE A 410 17.55 -41.53 0.34
CA ILE A 410 16.94 -40.24 0.64
C ILE A 410 17.60 -39.66 1.89
N ALA A 411 18.19 -38.47 1.77
CA ALA A 411 18.73 -37.75 2.92
C ALA A 411 17.66 -36.91 3.61
N PHE A 412 16.91 -36.11 2.84
CA PHE A 412 15.77 -35.35 3.34
C PHE A 412 14.85 -34.89 2.20
N GLU A 413 13.69 -34.36 2.60
CA GLU A 413 12.70 -33.71 1.74
C GLU A 413 12.34 -32.33 2.29
N SER A 414 12.27 -31.32 1.42
CA SER A 414 11.76 -29.98 1.75
C SER A 414 10.48 -29.72 0.96
N GLN A 415 9.39 -29.37 1.65
CA GLN A 415 8.06 -29.17 1.05
C GLN A 415 7.68 -27.70 1.04
N ILE A 416 7.04 -27.26 -0.04
CA ILE A 416 6.66 -25.87 -0.30
C ILE A 416 5.26 -25.86 -0.90
N ASN A 417 4.31 -25.18 -0.26
CA ASN A 417 2.96 -24.99 -0.80
C ASN A 417 2.95 -23.80 -1.77
N LEU A 418 2.93 -24.08 -3.07
CA LEU A 418 2.95 -23.06 -4.12
C LEU A 418 1.63 -22.29 -4.21
N THR A 419 0.49 -22.88 -3.86
CA THR A 419 -0.82 -22.20 -3.86
C THR A 419 -0.91 -21.12 -2.79
N THR A 420 -0.22 -21.28 -1.66
CA THR A 420 -0.17 -20.24 -0.62
C THR A 420 0.75 -19.06 -0.98
N LEU A 421 1.71 -19.30 -1.86
CA LEU A 421 2.75 -18.35 -2.24
C LEU A 421 2.47 -17.66 -3.57
N THR A 422 1.62 -18.28 -4.40
CA THR A 422 1.31 -17.81 -5.74
C THR A 422 -0.19 -17.88 -6.01
N SER A 423 -0.69 -16.96 -6.84
CA SER A 423 -2.09 -17.00 -7.29
C SER A 423 -2.35 -18.00 -8.41
N ILE A 424 -1.38 -18.86 -8.73
CA ILE A 424 -1.43 -19.75 -9.90
C ILE A 424 -1.98 -21.12 -9.47
N PRO A 425 -3.10 -21.58 -10.07
CA PRO A 425 -3.75 -22.82 -9.65
C PRO A 425 -3.25 -24.07 -10.39
N ASP A 426 -2.43 -23.91 -11.45
CA ASP A 426 -2.08 -25.00 -12.38
C ASP A 426 -0.58 -25.07 -12.66
N VAL A 427 -0.08 -26.28 -12.88
CA VAL A 427 1.35 -26.56 -13.07
C VAL A 427 1.91 -25.92 -14.36
N PRO A 428 1.19 -25.93 -15.50
CA PRO A 428 1.67 -25.30 -16.73
C PRO A 428 1.93 -23.80 -16.58
N LYS A 429 1.08 -23.06 -15.85
CA LYS A 429 1.34 -21.64 -15.59
C LYS A 429 2.49 -21.41 -14.62
N ILE A 430 2.70 -22.28 -13.63
CA ILE A 430 3.89 -22.21 -12.77
C ILE A 430 5.15 -22.32 -13.64
N LYS A 431 5.19 -23.30 -14.55
CA LYS A 431 6.30 -23.48 -15.51
C LYS A 431 6.54 -22.25 -16.38
N GLN A 432 5.48 -21.58 -16.82
CA GLN A 432 5.58 -20.39 -17.68
C GLN A 432 6.02 -19.12 -16.92
N LYS A 433 5.63 -18.97 -15.65
CA LYS A 433 5.78 -17.70 -14.92
C LYS A 433 6.88 -17.72 -13.86
N ILE A 434 7.25 -18.89 -13.36
CA ILE A 434 8.37 -19.09 -12.42
C ILE A 434 9.51 -19.75 -13.18
N VAL A 435 10.70 -19.16 -13.15
CA VAL A 435 11.88 -19.65 -13.89
C VAL A 435 12.68 -20.64 -13.07
N SER A 436 12.84 -20.38 -11.78
CA SER A 436 13.61 -21.25 -10.90
C SER A 436 13.17 -21.21 -9.44
N PHE A 437 13.49 -22.29 -8.73
CA PHE A 437 13.51 -22.38 -7.28
C PHE A 437 14.97 -22.47 -6.83
N GLU A 438 15.36 -21.65 -5.87
CA GLU A 438 16.73 -21.60 -5.35
C GLU A 438 16.74 -21.91 -3.86
N LEU A 439 17.65 -22.79 -3.44
CA LEU A 439 18.05 -22.94 -2.04
C LEU A 439 19.44 -22.28 -1.91
N PRO A 440 19.51 -20.96 -1.67
CA PRO A 440 20.78 -20.24 -1.67
C PRO A 440 21.73 -20.73 -0.57
N ASP A 441 21.16 -21.13 0.57
CA ASP A 441 21.90 -21.60 1.74
C ASP A 441 22.13 -23.11 1.76
N PHE A 442 21.73 -23.82 0.70
CA PHE A 442 22.00 -25.26 0.61
C PHE A 442 23.52 -25.51 0.64
N SER A 443 23.97 -26.46 1.45
CA SER A 443 25.36 -26.93 1.47
C SER A 443 25.42 -28.45 1.41
N ALA A 444 26.35 -28.95 0.61
CA ALA A 444 26.69 -30.36 0.53
C ALA A 444 28.19 -30.54 0.69
N GLN A 445 28.59 -31.30 1.71
CA GLN A 445 29.98 -31.63 1.99
C GLN A 445 30.19 -33.13 1.79
N ILE A 446 31.13 -33.50 0.93
CA ILE A 446 31.58 -34.88 0.74
C ILE A 446 32.93 -35.04 1.45
N PHE A 447 33.03 -36.00 2.36
CA PHE A 447 34.26 -36.29 3.09
C PHE A 447 35.16 -37.21 2.27
N LYS A 448 36.43 -36.82 2.19
CA LYS A 448 37.52 -37.60 1.61
C LYS A 448 38.05 -38.62 2.60
N ILE A 449 38.78 -39.60 2.08
CA ILE A 449 39.45 -40.67 2.85
C ILE A 449 40.44 -40.08 3.85
N ASN A 450 41.10 -38.96 3.51
CA ASN A 450 42.04 -38.27 4.38
C ASN A 450 41.40 -37.36 5.45
N GLY A 451 40.06 -37.33 5.54
CA GLY A 451 39.30 -36.51 6.49
C GLY A 451 39.06 -35.05 6.08
N SER A 452 39.59 -34.59 4.94
CA SER A 452 39.21 -33.29 4.36
C SER A 452 37.86 -33.38 3.65
N THR A 453 37.25 -32.24 3.34
CA THR A 453 35.93 -32.17 2.70
C THR A 453 35.98 -31.41 1.38
N GLU A 454 35.19 -31.84 0.41
CA GLU A 454 34.80 -31.04 -0.74
C GLU A 454 33.40 -30.50 -0.50
N GLU A 455 33.18 -29.22 -0.80
CA GLU A 455 31.92 -28.53 -0.52
C GLU A 455 31.30 -27.95 -1.81
N LYS A 456 29.98 -28.11 -1.94
CA LYS A 456 29.14 -27.41 -2.91
C LYS A 456 28.09 -26.62 -2.16
N ARG A 457 27.93 -25.34 -2.52
CA ARG A 457 26.90 -24.44 -1.98
C ARG A 457 25.90 -24.00 -3.05
N GLY A 458 24.69 -23.73 -2.60
CA GLY A 458 23.56 -23.31 -3.43
C GLY A 458 22.98 -24.47 -4.25
N LEU A 459 21.66 -24.44 -4.45
CA LEU A 459 20.98 -25.32 -5.39
C LEU A 459 19.95 -24.51 -6.18
N THR A 460 20.01 -24.57 -7.50
CA THR A 460 19.04 -23.96 -8.41
C THR A 460 18.28 -25.04 -9.17
N ILE A 461 16.96 -24.94 -9.18
CA ILE A 461 16.03 -25.88 -9.80
C ILE A 461 15.23 -25.13 -10.84
N GLU A 462 15.53 -25.37 -12.11
CA GLU A 462 14.78 -24.80 -13.23
C GLU A 462 13.42 -25.48 -13.40
N THR A 463 12.41 -24.69 -13.74
CA THR A 463 11.03 -25.16 -13.98
C THR A 463 10.79 -25.65 -15.41
N THR A 464 11.77 -25.49 -16.30
CA THR A 464 11.70 -25.88 -17.73
C THR A 464 11.28 -27.33 -17.96
N ASN A 465 11.56 -28.21 -16.98
CA ASN A 465 11.24 -29.64 -17.04
C ASN A 465 9.92 -30.01 -16.35
N PHE A 466 9.15 -29.05 -15.84
CA PHE A 466 7.84 -29.32 -15.25
C PHE A 466 6.85 -29.80 -16.32
N PRO A 467 5.80 -30.54 -15.94
CA PRO A 467 4.84 -31.08 -16.89
C PRO A 467 4.03 -29.96 -17.56
N ASP A 468 3.65 -30.18 -18.82
CA ASP A 468 2.86 -29.24 -19.63
C ASP A 468 1.35 -29.37 -19.41
N ALA A 469 0.93 -30.27 -18.52
CA ALA A 469 -0.45 -30.47 -18.10
C ALA A 469 -0.51 -30.63 -16.58
N ASP A 470 -1.69 -30.39 -16.00
CA ASP A 470 -1.94 -30.65 -14.59
C ASP A 470 -1.84 -32.13 -14.26
N VAL A 471 -1.33 -32.41 -13.06
CA VAL A 471 -0.96 -33.74 -12.60
C VAL A 471 -1.27 -33.85 -11.11
N GLU A 472 -1.96 -34.91 -10.70
CA GLU A 472 -2.15 -35.21 -9.27
C GLU A 472 -0.81 -35.51 -8.59
N HIS A 473 0.04 -36.27 -9.28
CA HIS A 473 1.39 -36.61 -8.84
C HIS A 473 2.34 -36.65 -10.03
N TRP A 474 3.43 -35.91 -9.94
CA TRP A 474 4.52 -35.95 -10.91
C TRP A 474 5.86 -35.92 -10.20
N LYS A 475 6.83 -36.61 -10.80
CA LYS A 475 8.18 -36.76 -10.27
C LYS A 475 9.18 -36.56 -11.40
N SER A 476 10.11 -35.64 -11.20
CA SER A 476 11.19 -35.40 -12.15
C SER A 476 12.18 -36.56 -12.19
N GLU A 477 12.97 -36.62 -13.25
CA GLU A 477 14.22 -37.37 -13.25
C GLU A 477 15.15 -36.84 -12.14
N THR A 478 15.99 -37.73 -11.65
CA THR A 478 17.02 -37.39 -10.65
C THR A 478 18.17 -36.66 -11.34
N LYS A 479 18.53 -35.48 -10.84
CA LYS A 479 19.65 -34.66 -11.33
C LYS A 479 20.79 -34.64 -10.33
N GLN A 480 22.03 -34.66 -10.82
CA GLN A 480 23.23 -34.62 -9.99
C GLN A 480 23.53 -33.18 -9.55
N VAL A 481 23.68 -32.95 -8.24
CA VAL A 481 24.07 -31.66 -7.65
C VAL A 481 25.58 -31.60 -7.48
N PHE A 482 26.15 -32.68 -6.94
CA PHE A 482 27.54 -32.75 -6.54
C PHE A 482 28.04 -34.18 -6.65
N ASP A 483 29.30 -34.36 -7.00
CA ASP A 483 29.93 -35.66 -7.16
C ASP A 483 31.42 -35.49 -6.98
N PHE A 484 32.00 -36.39 -6.20
CA PHE A 484 33.42 -36.40 -5.94
C PHE A 484 33.93 -37.83 -5.92
N GLU A 485 35.11 -38.00 -6.46
CA GLU A 485 35.77 -39.28 -6.55
C GLU A 485 37.12 -39.21 -5.84
N ASP A 486 37.25 -39.99 -4.78
CA ASP A 486 38.50 -40.17 -4.07
C ASP A 486 39.13 -41.50 -4.46
N ARG A 487 40.47 -41.56 -4.44
CA ARG A 487 41.22 -42.75 -4.86
C ARG A 487 42.36 -43.04 -3.91
N THR A 488 42.47 -44.30 -3.52
CA THR A 488 43.69 -44.88 -2.94
C THR A 488 44.44 -45.66 -4.02
N SER A 489 45.57 -46.26 -3.64
CA SER A 489 46.30 -47.20 -4.52
C SER A 489 45.49 -48.47 -4.85
N LYS A 490 44.42 -48.78 -4.12
CA LYS A 490 43.66 -50.05 -4.24
C LYS A 490 42.18 -49.86 -4.55
N GLU A 491 41.61 -48.72 -4.16
CA GLU A 491 40.17 -48.48 -4.19
C GLU A 491 39.87 -47.09 -4.76
N LYS A 492 38.71 -46.98 -5.38
CA LYS A 492 38.13 -45.73 -5.85
C LYS A 492 36.75 -45.60 -5.22
N ILE A 493 36.51 -44.51 -4.50
CA ILE A 493 35.23 -44.20 -3.86
C ILE A 493 34.64 -43.01 -4.58
N ARG A 494 33.54 -43.22 -5.29
CA ARG A 494 32.75 -42.15 -5.87
C ARG A 494 31.57 -41.87 -4.95
N THR A 495 31.39 -40.64 -4.50
CA THR A 495 30.27 -40.22 -3.67
C THR A 495 29.52 -39.10 -4.38
N TRP A 496 28.20 -39.13 -4.36
CA TRP A 496 27.38 -38.14 -5.05
C TRP A 496 26.21 -37.67 -4.20
N VAL A 497 25.76 -36.47 -4.54
CA VAL A 497 24.53 -35.83 -4.06
C VAL A 497 23.70 -35.50 -5.28
N LYS A 498 22.45 -35.94 -5.25
CA LYS A 498 21.46 -35.75 -6.31
C LYS A 498 20.21 -35.11 -5.72
N TYR A 499 19.36 -34.58 -6.59
CA TYR A 499 18.03 -34.11 -6.22
C TYR A 499 16.99 -34.58 -7.22
N ARG A 500 15.74 -34.62 -6.78
CA ARG A 500 14.57 -34.73 -7.66
C ARG A 500 13.46 -33.83 -7.13
N VAL A 501 12.62 -33.36 -8.03
CA VAL A 501 11.43 -32.57 -7.71
C VAL A 501 10.21 -33.47 -7.80
N ILE A 502 9.30 -33.31 -6.86
CA ILE A 502 7.99 -33.96 -6.87
C ILE A 502 6.94 -32.85 -6.78
N ILE A 503 5.96 -32.88 -7.66
CA ILE A 503 4.80 -31.98 -7.65
C ILE A 503 3.59 -32.83 -7.30
N ASN A 504 2.86 -32.41 -6.27
CA ASN A 504 1.58 -33.00 -5.90
C ASN A 504 0.49 -31.93 -6.00
N GLN A 505 -0.63 -32.29 -6.62
CA GLN A 505 -1.86 -31.52 -6.56
C GLN A 505 -2.90 -32.31 -5.79
N ASP A 506 -3.43 -31.74 -4.72
CA ASP A 506 -4.49 -32.41 -3.96
C ASP A 506 -5.88 -32.21 -4.59
N TRP A 507 -6.89 -32.82 -3.99
CA TRP A 507 -8.28 -32.75 -4.46
C TRP A 507 -8.91 -31.35 -4.33
N LEU A 508 -8.32 -30.45 -3.55
CA LEU A 508 -8.70 -29.04 -3.44
C LEU A 508 -8.00 -28.17 -4.49
N GLY A 509 -7.03 -28.73 -5.21
CA GLY A 509 -6.21 -28.01 -6.18
C GLY A 509 -4.96 -27.36 -5.58
N ASP A 510 -4.61 -27.66 -4.33
CA ASP A 510 -3.41 -27.15 -3.70
C ASP A 510 -2.16 -27.81 -4.29
N LEU A 511 -1.25 -26.98 -4.79
CA LEU A 511 -0.01 -27.38 -5.42
C LEU A 511 1.12 -27.37 -4.38
N THR A 512 1.69 -28.54 -4.13
CA THR A 512 2.86 -28.70 -3.27
C THR A 512 4.06 -29.17 -4.07
N LEU A 513 5.16 -28.43 -3.96
CA LEU A 513 6.47 -28.81 -4.50
C LEU A 513 7.31 -29.42 -3.38
N THR A 514 7.86 -30.61 -3.63
CA THR A 514 8.81 -31.28 -2.75
C THR A 514 10.16 -31.41 -3.44
N ILE A 515 11.20 -30.92 -2.80
CA ILE A 515 12.60 -31.10 -3.19
C ILE A 515 13.15 -32.25 -2.38
N GLN A 516 13.40 -33.39 -3.01
CA GLN A 516 14.00 -34.54 -2.36
C GLN A 516 15.49 -34.60 -2.71
N VAL A 517 16.34 -34.60 -1.68
CA VAL A 517 17.79 -34.76 -1.81
C VAL A 517 18.17 -36.21 -1.55
N LEU A 518 18.96 -36.77 -2.46
CA LEU A 518 19.44 -38.15 -2.42
C LEU A 518 20.96 -38.17 -2.37
N VAL A 519 21.52 -39.16 -1.69
CA VAL A 519 22.97 -39.36 -1.58
C VAL A 519 23.31 -40.82 -1.84
N GLY A 520 24.49 -41.06 -2.39
CA GLY A 520 24.96 -42.41 -2.61
C GLY A 520 26.48 -42.44 -2.76
N ALA A 521 27.03 -43.65 -2.67
CA ALA A 521 28.43 -43.88 -2.91
C ALA A 521 28.64 -45.19 -3.66
N GLU A 522 29.75 -45.33 -4.38
CA GLU A 522 30.15 -46.54 -5.07
C GLU A 522 31.65 -46.76 -4.85
N VAL A 523 32.03 -47.99 -4.50
CA VAL A 523 33.43 -48.38 -4.31
C VAL A 523 33.82 -49.36 -5.41
N THR A 524 34.85 -49.00 -6.20
CA THR A 524 35.45 -49.88 -7.21
C THR A 524 36.83 -50.33 -6.73
N ILE A 525 37.10 -51.65 -6.79
CA ILE A 525 38.35 -52.25 -6.34
C ILE A 525 39.11 -52.81 -7.55
N ASN A 526 40.40 -52.50 -7.64
CA ASN A 526 41.28 -53.10 -8.63
C ASN A 526 41.75 -54.51 -8.18
N GLY A 527 40.89 -55.52 -8.39
CA GLY A 527 41.35 -56.87 -8.75
C GLY A 527 41.51 -57.97 -7.68
N VAL A 528 41.10 -57.81 -6.40
CA VAL A 528 41.05 -58.95 -5.45
C VAL A 528 39.88 -58.82 -4.48
N HIS A 529 39.10 -59.90 -4.32
CA HIS A 529 38.03 -60.04 -3.34
C HIS A 529 38.59 -60.13 -1.91
N HIS A 530 38.17 -59.23 -1.03
CA HIS A 530 38.26 -59.41 0.42
C HIS A 530 36.87 -59.25 1.03
N ASP A 531 36.33 -60.35 1.55
CA ASP A 531 35.19 -60.35 2.45
C ASP A 531 35.71 -59.96 3.85
N ASN A 532 35.16 -58.89 4.43
CA ASN A 532 35.24 -58.48 5.85
C ASN A 532 36.26 -57.42 6.33
N GLU A 533 36.84 -56.56 5.49
CA GLU A 533 37.51 -55.34 6.01
C GLU A 533 36.54 -54.15 6.04
N GLN A 534 36.61 -53.33 7.09
CA GLN A 534 35.80 -52.11 7.28
C GLN A 534 35.87 -51.26 6.01
N ARG A 535 34.77 -51.27 5.23
CA ARG A 535 34.69 -50.55 3.96
C ARG A 535 34.68 -49.05 4.24
N LEU A 536 35.57 -48.30 3.59
CA LEU A 536 35.46 -46.85 3.49
C LEU A 536 34.24 -46.57 2.58
N LEU A 537 33.11 -46.31 3.21
CA LEU A 537 31.86 -45.98 2.55
C LEU A 537 31.66 -44.47 2.65
N GLY A 538 31.19 -43.85 1.57
CA GLY A 538 31.09 -42.39 1.47
C GLY A 538 30.43 -41.75 2.68
N LYS A 539 30.92 -40.58 3.08
CA LYS A 539 30.34 -39.76 4.13
C LYS A 539 29.97 -38.40 3.55
N VAL A 540 28.78 -37.94 3.87
CA VAL A 540 28.24 -36.66 3.42
C VAL A 540 27.58 -35.92 4.58
N THR A 541 27.74 -34.60 4.60
CA THR A 541 26.94 -33.71 5.44
C THR A 541 26.18 -32.77 4.53
N LEU A 542 24.88 -32.65 4.77
CA LEU A 542 23.98 -31.81 4.01
C LEU A 542 23.28 -30.82 4.93
N ASP A 543 23.08 -29.61 4.43
CA ASP A 543 22.24 -28.59 5.05
C ASP A 543 21.29 -28.06 3.98
N SER A 544 19.98 -28.13 4.22
CA SER A 544 18.98 -27.56 3.31
C SER A 544 19.00 -26.03 3.27
N GLY A 545 19.56 -25.39 4.31
CA GLY A 545 19.34 -23.98 4.57
C GLY A 545 17.94 -23.70 5.12
N LYS A 546 17.64 -22.41 5.35
CA LYS A 546 16.38 -21.93 5.95
C LYS A 546 15.43 -21.27 4.96
N ILE A 547 15.91 -20.99 3.74
CA ILE A 547 15.20 -20.17 2.78
C ILE A 547 15.12 -20.91 1.45
N VAL A 548 13.93 -20.88 0.84
CA VAL A 548 13.75 -21.15 -0.59
C VAL A 548 13.32 -19.87 -1.27
N LYS A 549 13.94 -19.57 -2.39
CA LYS A 549 13.64 -18.40 -3.21
C LYS A 549 12.97 -18.83 -4.51
N LEU A 550 11.83 -18.23 -4.82
CA LEU A 550 11.11 -18.43 -6.07
C LEU A 550 11.43 -17.25 -6.98
N ASN A 551 11.96 -17.50 -8.18
CA ASN A 551 12.32 -16.43 -9.12
C ASN A 551 11.38 -16.43 -10.33
N ARG A 552 10.79 -15.27 -10.65
CA ARG A 552 10.05 -15.09 -11.90
C ARG A 552 10.95 -14.61 -13.03
N GLN A 553 10.40 -14.65 -14.23
CA GLN A 553 11.02 -14.17 -15.46
C GLN A 553 11.20 -12.65 -15.46
#